data_AF-A0A2J0LW76-F1
#
_entry.id   AF-A0A2J0LW76-F1
#
_cell.length_a   1.000
_cell.length_b   1.000
_cell.length_c   1.000
_cell.angle_alpha   90.00
_cell.angle_beta   90.00
_cell.angle_gamma   90.00
#
_symmetry.space_group_name_H-M   'P 1'
#
loop_
_entity.id
_entity.type
_entity.pdbx_description
1 polymer ?
#
loop_
_entity_poly.entity_id
_entity_poly.type
_entity_poly.pdbx_seq_one_letter_code
_entity_poly.pdbx_strand_id
1 'polypeptide(L)' 'GYSNAMELMIGLAEYFVFYNDERPHQSLRNRTPAGVYDTANGGGARIVDKFSKNGATPCSCEKDGQASLN' A
#
# COMPACT_ATOMS: atom_id res chain seq x y z
N GLY A 1 14.80 -12.74 22.52
CA GLY A 1 14.06 -11.49 22.79
C GLY A 1 15.04 -10.33 22.75
N TYR A 2 14.57 -9.10 22.55
CA TYR A 2 15.45 -7.93 22.50
C TYR A 2 15.92 -7.55 23.90
N SER A 3 17.23 -7.40 24.07
CA SER A 3 17.86 -7.16 25.38
C SER A 3 17.86 -5.67 25.74
N ASN A 4 17.72 -4.79 24.76
CA ASN A 4 17.67 -3.34 24.92
C ASN A 4 16.93 -2.66 23.74
N ALA A 5 16.71 -1.35 23.85
CA ALA A 5 16.00 -0.57 22.84
C ALA A 5 16.73 -0.53 21.47
N MET A 6 18.07 -0.57 21.45
CA MET A 6 18.83 -0.58 20.20
C MET A 6 18.61 -1.90 19.43
N GLU A 7 18.66 -3.04 20.12
CA GLU A 7 18.37 -4.35 19.52
C GLU A 7 16.94 -4.43 18.99
N LEU A 8 15.96 -3.85 19.71
CA LEU A 8 14.58 -3.75 19.23
C LEU A 8 14.49 -2.94 17.93
N MET A 9 15.15 -1.79 17.88
CA MET A 9 15.12 -0.93 16.69
C MET A 9 15.73 -1.60 15.46
N ILE A 10 16.87 -2.29 15.64
CA ILE A 10 17.50 -3.07 14.58
C ILE A 10 16.56 -4.17 14.11
N GLY A 11 16.01 -4.96 15.04
CA GLY A 11 15.11 -6.06 14.70
C GLY A 11 13.83 -5.59 13.99
N LEU A 12 13.27 -4.43 14.37
CA LEU A 12 12.13 -3.84 13.66
C LEU A 12 12.49 -3.39 12.25
N ALA A 13 13.65 -2.76 12.07
CA ALA A 13 14.12 -2.34 10.75
C ALA A 13 14.32 -3.56 9.82
N GLU A 14 14.98 -4.60 10.30
CA GLU A 14 15.16 -5.87 9.57
C GLU A 14 13.82 -6.54 9.27
N TYR A 15 12.91 -6.57 10.25
CA TYR A 15 11.60 -7.18 10.08
C TYR A 15 10.77 -6.46 9.01
N PHE A 16 10.80 -5.13 8.95
CA PHE A 16 10.03 -4.39 7.94
C PHE A 16 10.56 -4.61 6.52
N VAL A 17 11.88 -4.70 6.33
CA VAL A 17 12.46 -5.05 5.03
C VAL A 17 11.99 -6.44 4.60
N PHE A 18 12.17 -7.44 5.47
CA PHE A 18 11.75 -8.82 5.20
C PHE A 18 10.24 -8.96 4.93
N TYR A 19 9.40 -8.30 5.73
CA TYR A 19 7.95 -8.34 5.55
C TYR A 19 7.52 -7.74 4.21
N ASN A 20 8.09 -6.59 3.83
CA ASN A 20 7.69 -5.88 2.63
C ASN A 20 8.22 -6.53 1.35
N ASP A 21 9.45 -7.05 1.39
CA ASP A 21 10.18 -7.45 0.18
C ASP A 21 10.17 -8.96 -0.05
N GLU A 22 10.09 -9.77 1.00
CA GLU A 22 10.26 -11.22 0.90
C GLU A 22 9.00 -12.03 1.23
N ARG A 23 8.05 -11.49 2.00
CA ARG A 23 6.85 -12.25 2.41
C ARG A 23 5.68 -12.09 1.44
N PRO A 24 5.31 -13.16 0.69
CA PRO A 24 4.06 -13.15 -0.06
C PRO A 24 2.86 -13.29 0.86
N HIS A 25 1.79 -12.55 0.56
CA HIS A 25 0.53 -12.62 1.30
C HIS A 25 -0.63 -13.05 0.41
N GLN A 26 -1.43 -14.01 0.87
CA GLN A 26 -2.58 -14.53 0.13
C GLN A 26 -3.61 -13.44 -0.20
N SER A 27 -3.85 -12.50 0.71
CA SER A 27 -4.71 -11.34 0.48
C SER A 27 -4.22 -10.42 -0.65
N LEU A 28 -2.92 -10.47 -0.98
CA LEU A 28 -2.27 -9.73 -2.05
C LEU A 28 -2.08 -10.56 -3.32
N ARG A 29 -2.84 -11.66 -3.46
CA ARG A 29 -2.69 -12.67 -4.53
C ARG A 29 -1.30 -13.32 -4.52
N ASN A 30 -0.79 -13.64 -3.33
CA ASN A 30 0.55 -14.21 -3.11
C ASN A 30 1.71 -13.32 -3.60
N ARG A 31 1.48 -12.00 -3.70
CA ARG A 31 2.56 -11.02 -3.93
C ARG A 31 3.03 -10.44 -2.61
N THR A 32 4.20 -9.81 -2.63
CA THR A 32 4.77 -9.08 -1.50
C THR A 32 4.14 -7.69 -1.40
N PRO A 33 4.07 -7.08 -0.20
CA PRO A 33 3.61 -5.70 -0.03
C PRO A 33 4.31 -4.71 -0.96
N ALA A 34 5.64 -4.77 -1.08
CA ALA A 34 6.42 -3.88 -1.95
C ALA A 34 6.01 -4.01 -3.42
N GLY A 35 5.91 -5.25 -3.92
CA GLY A 35 5.49 -5.49 -5.32
C GLY A 35 4.07 -5.01 -5.62
N VAL A 36 3.19 -4.96 -4.63
CA VAL A 36 1.84 -4.39 -4.78
C VAL A 36 1.88 -2.85 -4.82
N TYR A 37 2.70 -2.22 -3.98
CA TYR A 37 2.89 -0.77 -3.99
C TYR A 37 3.49 -0.29 -5.31
N ASP A 38 4.57 -0.92 -5.78
CA ASP A 38 5.27 -0.54 -7.01
C ASP A 38 4.38 -0.62 -8.24
N THR A 39 3.49 -1.62 -8.28
CA THR A 39 2.61 -1.87 -9.42
C THR A 39 1.28 -1.11 -9.34
N ALA A 40 1.00 -0.40 -8.23
CA ALA A 40 -0.29 0.20 -7.91
C ALA A 40 -1.50 -0.77 -7.99
N ASN A 41 -1.26 -2.08 -8.06
CA ASN A 41 -2.25 -3.11 -8.41
C ASN A 41 -2.88 -3.78 -7.16
N GLY A 42 -3.05 -3.03 -6.07
CA GLY A 42 -3.65 -3.56 -4.83
C GLY A 42 -4.53 -2.58 -4.07
N GLY A 43 -4.99 -1.50 -4.71
CA GLY A 43 -5.85 -0.52 -4.05
C GLY A 43 -5.15 0.32 -2.99
N GLY A 44 -3.80 0.37 -3.00
CA GLY A 44 -3.04 1.33 -2.22
C GLY A 44 -3.51 2.75 -2.51
N ALA A 45 -3.56 3.59 -1.47
CA ALA A 45 -4.09 4.94 -1.60
C ALA A 45 -3.31 5.73 -2.66
N ARG A 46 -4.00 6.19 -3.71
CA ARG A 46 -3.42 7.12 -4.69
C ARG A 46 -3.11 8.44 -3.97
N ILE A 47 -1.84 8.72 -3.68
CA ILE A 47 -1.43 10.00 -3.09
C ILE A 47 -1.51 11.07 -4.17
N VAL A 48 -2.68 11.71 -4.28
CA VAL A 48 -2.88 12.82 -5.21
C VAL A 48 -2.28 14.07 -4.57
N ASP A 49 -1.28 14.64 -5.21
CA ASP A 49 -0.83 15.98 -4.87
C ASP A 49 -1.94 16.97 -5.23
N LYS A 50 -2.63 17.44 -4.20
CA LYS A 50 -3.78 18.33 -4.29
C LYS A 50 -3.39 19.80 -4.10
N PHE A 51 -2.11 20.07 -3.80
CA PHE A 51 -1.63 21.39 -3.41
C PHE A 51 -0.47 21.93 -4.27
N SER A 52 0.02 21.15 -5.23
CA SER A 52 0.88 21.65 -6.32
C SER A 52 0.12 22.61 -7.24
N LYS A 53 0.03 23.87 -6.78
CA LYS A 53 -0.24 25.13 -7.49
C LYS A 53 -1.17 25.11 -8.71
N ASN A 54 -2.35 25.68 -8.48
CA ASN A 54 -3.21 26.45 -9.40
C ASN A 54 -3.77 25.73 -10.63
N GLY A 55 -5.02 25.25 -10.49
CA GLY A 55 -5.90 25.06 -11.65
C GLY A 55 -6.89 23.92 -11.49
N ALA A 56 -8.08 24.27 -11.00
CA ALA A 56 -9.33 23.52 -11.07
C ALA A 56 -9.36 22.25 -11.96
N THR A 57 -9.64 21.09 -11.35
CA THR A 57 -10.94 20.39 -11.52
C THR A 57 -11.08 19.27 -10.48
N PRO A 58 -12.18 19.19 -9.71
CA PRO A 58 -12.55 17.97 -9.01
C PRO A 58 -13.20 17.05 -10.05
N CYS A 59 -12.43 16.12 -10.63
CA CYS A 59 -13.04 15.09 -11.47
C CYS A 59 -13.75 14.05 -10.58
N SER A 60 -15.07 14.06 -10.75
CA SER A 60 -16.11 13.15 -10.28
C SER A 60 -15.67 11.71 -10.05
N CYS A 61 -16.13 11.14 -8.94
CA CYS A 61 -16.27 9.70 -8.83
C CYS A 61 -17.45 9.26 -9.72
N GLU A 62 -17.13 8.83 -10.93
CA GLU A 62 -18.08 8.09 -11.76
C GLU A 62 -18.17 6.67 -11.19
N LYS A 63 -19.32 6.36 -10.59
CA LYS A 63 -19.69 5.00 -10.22
C LYS A 63 -20.42 4.38 -11.40
N ASP A 64 -19.68 3.78 -12.32
CA ASP A 64 -20.28 2.94 -13.35
C ASP A 64 -20.35 1.48 -12.91
N GLY A 65 -21.58 1.04 -12.67
CA GLY A 65 -22.03 -0.33 -12.89
C GLY A 65 -21.72 -1.34 -11.78
N GLN A 66 -22.55 -2.34 -11.48
CA GLN A 66 -23.84 -2.80 -11.98
C GLN A 66 -24.41 -3.66 -10.85
N ALA A 67 -25.58 -3.33 -10.30
CA ALA A 67 -26.35 -4.26 -9.49
C ALA A 67 -27.36 -4.95 -10.42
N SER A 68 -27.01 -6.14 -10.91
CA SER A 68 -27.97 -7.04 -11.54
C SER A 68 -28.45 -8.04 -10.50
N LEU A 69 -29.76 -8.08 -10.30
CA LEU A 69 -30.45 -9.08 -9.50
C LEU A 69 -30.21 -10.49 -10.08
N ASN A 70 -29.88 -11.43 -9.19
CA ASN A 70 -30.56 -12.72 -9.14
C ASN A 70 -30.63 -13.18 -7.68
#